data_AF-A0A915BWF8-F1
#
_entry.id   AF-A0A915BWF8-F1
#
_cell.length_a   1.000
_cell.length_b   1.000
_cell.length_c   1.000
_cell.angle_alpha   90.00
_cell.angle_beta   90.00
_cell.angle_gamma   90.00
#
_symmetry.space_group_name_H-M   'P 1'
#
loop_
_entity.id
_entity.type
_entity.pdbx_description
1 polymer ?
#
loop_
_entity_poly.entity_id
_entity_poly.type
_entity_poly.pdbx_seq_one_letter_code
_entity_poly.pdbx_strand_id
1 'polypeptide(L)'
;PYRVGPELAYVKKSVARFIAVEVVIFGGAFLGFCLLRRSERTREFLYRRTPAVADLYYWAEDSISFGQLTGTRLKRSDLNRWLSNRDGVLESD
;
A
#
# COMPACT_ATOMS: atom_id res chain seq x y z
N PRO A 1 -35.93 -24.97 -28.33
CA PRO A 1 -35.78 -24.07 -27.16
C PRO A 1 -34.59 -24.52 -26.28
N TYR A 2 -33.42 -23.89 -26.48
CA TYR A 2 -32.22 -24.17 -25.69
C TYR A 2 -32.43 -23.64 -24.26
N ARG A 3 -32.49 -24.54 -23.27
CA ARG A 3 -32.59 -24.19 -21.84
C ARG A 3 -31.23 -23.65 -21.34
N VAL A 4 -30.92 -22.40 -21.68
CA VAL A 4 -29.79 -21.64 -21.11
C VAL A 4 -30.26 -21.01 -19.79
N GLY A 5 -30.59 -21.84 -18.80
CA GLY A 5 -31.25 -21.38 -17.56
C GLY A 5 -30.33 -21.36 -16.32
N PRO A 6 -29.75 -22.51 -15.93
CA PRO A 6 -29.07 -22.62 -14.64
C PRO A 6 -27.55 -22.37 -14.69
N GLU A 7 -26.86 -22.84 -15.73
CA GLU A 7 -25.40 -22.70 -15.91
C GLU A 7 -24.95 -21.23 -15.97
N LEU A 8 -25.64 -20.42 -16.76
CA LEU A 8 -25.32 -19.00 -16.93
C LEU A 8 -25.52 -18.21 -15.62
N ALA A 9 -26.53 -18.58 -14.83
CA ALA A 9 -26.79 -17.98 -13.53
C ALA A 9 -25.72 -18.33 -12.49
N TYR A 10 -25.21 -19.58 -12.54
CA TYR A 10 -24.10 -20.02 -11.69
C TYR A 10 -22.80 -19.29 -12.03
N VAL A 11 -22.45 -19.18 -13.31
CA VAL A 11 -21.26 -18.45 -13.78
C VAL A 11 -21.34 -16.98 -13.37
N LYS A 12 -22.47 -16.31 -13.58
CA LYS A 12 -22.68 -14.91 -13.14
C LYS A 12 -22.46 -14.73 -11.64
N LYS A 13 -22.97 -15.65 -10.82
CA LYS A 13 -22.80 -15.59 -9.36
C LYS A 13 -21.36 -15.82 -8.92
N SER A 14 -20.64 -16.70 -9.62
CA SER A 14 -19.21 -16.94 -9.39
C SER A 14 -18.39 -15.70 -9.75
N VAL A 15 -18.59 -15.15 -10.94
CA VAL A 15 -17.90 -13.92 -11.39
C VAL A 15 -18.18 -12.74 -10.47
N ALA A 16 -19.43 -12.55 -10.05
CA ALA A 16 -19.78 -11.48 -9.12
C ALA A 16 -19.05 -11.61 -7.76
N ARG A 17 -18.87 -12.84 -7.26
CA ARG A 17 -18.08 -13.09 -6.04
C ARG A 17 -16.60 -12.82 -6.24
N PHE A 18 -16.03 -13.21 -7.38
CA PHE A 18 -14.64 -12.89 -7.72
C PHE A 18 -14.42 -11.37 -7.76
N ILE A 19 -15.30 -10.64 -8.44
CA ILE A 19 -15.23 -9.17 -8.50
C ILE A 19 -15.36 -8.57 -7.09
N ALA A 20 -16.28 -9.06 -6.27
CA ALA A 20 -16.44 -8.56 -4.90
C ALA A 20 -15.17 -8.79 -4.05
N VAL A 21 -14.55 -9.96 -4.18
CA VAL A 21 -13.27 -10.27 -3.51
C VAL A 21 -12.16 -9.34 -3.99
N GLU A 22 -12.05 -9.13 -5.30
CA GLU A 22 -11.06 -8.18 -5.85
C GLU A 22 -11.30 -6.77 -5.33
N VAL A 23 -12.54 -6.28 -5.32
CA VAL A 23 -12.86 -4.94 -4.78
C VAL A 23 -12.49 -4.83 -3.31
N VAL A 24 -12.70 -5.88 -2.50
CA VAL A 24 -12.29 -5.88 -1.09
C VAL A 24 -10.77 -5.88 -0.95
N ILE A 25 -10.05 -6.66 -1.76
CA ILE A 25 -8.58 -6.72 -1.74
C ILE A 25 -7.99 -5.38 -2.18
N PHE A 26 -8.41 -4.85 -3.33
CA PHE A 26 -7.94 -3.56 -3.85
C PHE A 26 -8.36 -2.40 -2.94
N GLY A 27 -9.59 -2.41 -2.43
CA GLY A 27 -10.08 -1.41 -1.49
C GLY A 27 -9.32 -1.44 -0.17
N GLY A 28 -9.05 -2.62 0.38
CA GLY A 28 -8.25 -2.80 1.58
C GLY A 28 -6.80 -2.36 1.38
N ALA A 29 -6.19 -2.72 0.25
CA ALA A 29 -4.86 -2.27 -0.12
C ALA A 29 -4.79 -0.74 -0.28
N PHE A 30 -5.80 -0.13 -0.91
CA PHE A 30 -5.89 1.32 -1.09
C PHE A 30 -6.08 2.06 0.25
N LEU A 31 -6.95 1.55 1.13
CA LEU A 31 -7.12 2.09 2.49
C LEU A 31 -5.82 1.99 3.29
N GLY A 32 -5.14 0.85 3.24
CA GLY A 32 -3.82 0.67 3.84
C GLY A 32 -2.81 1.69 3.32
N PHE A 33 -2.76 1.86 2.00
CA PHE A 33 -1.92 2.86 1.34
C PHE A 33 -2.27 4.30 1.77
N CYS A 34 -3.56 4.66 1.86
CA CYS A 34 -4.00 5.97 2.33
C CYS A 34 -3.60 6.23 3.79
N LEU A 35 -3.72 5.23 4.67
CA LEU A 35 -3.29 5.34 6.07
C LEU A 35 -1.78 5.54 6.18
N LEU A 36 -1.01 4.81 5.37
CA LEU A 36 0.45 4.97 5.26
C LEU A 36 0.84 6.37 4.77
N ARG A 37 0.12 6.89 3.77
CA ARG A 37 0.37 8.23 3.22
C ARG A 37 0.02 9.36 4.19
N ARG A 38 -0.94 9.14 5.10
CA ARG A 38 -1.40 10.15 6.06
C ARG A 38 -0.53 10.24 7.32
N SER A 39 0.16 9.16 7.71
CA SER A 39 0.87 9.07 9.00
C SER A 39 2.35 8.74 8.85
N GLU A 40 3.19 9.75 9.07
CA GLU A 40 4.66 9.63 9.06
C GLU A 40 5.16 8.63 10.12
N ARG A 41 4.50 8.60 11.30
CA ARG A 41 4.79 7.65 12.39
C ARG A 41 4.45 6.21 12.03
N THR A 42 3.34 5.99 11.32
CA THR A 42 2.93 4.65 10.88
C THR A 42 3.93 4.11 9.86
N ARG A 43 4.41 4.98 8.96
CA ARG A 43 5.49 4.65 8.02
C ARG A 43 6.79 4.26 8.73
N GLU A 44 7.20 5.01 9.76
CA GLU A 44 8.40 4.67 10.55
C GLU A 44 8.24 3.31 11.25
N PHE A 45 7.08 3.07 11.87
CA PHE A 45 6.80 1.80 12.54
C PHE A 45 6.80 0.63 11.56
N LEU A 46 6.19 0.81 10.39
CA LEU A 46 6.15 -0.21 9.34
C LEU A 46 7.55 -0.50 8.80
N TYR A 47 8.37 0.55 8.63
CA TYR A 47 9.75 0.43 8.17
C TYR A 47 10.61 -0.38 9.16
N ARG A 48 10.40 -0.16 10.47
CA ARG A 48 11.12 -0.91 11.52
C ARG A 48 10.62 -2.36 11.67
N ARG A 49 9.31 -2.60 11.54
CA ARG A 49 8.71 -3.92 11.81
C ARG A 49 8.76 -4.84 10.59
N THR A 50 8.52 -4.30 9.40
CA THR A 50 8.32 -5.07 8.16
C THR A 50 8.89 -4.32 6.95
N PRO A 51 10.20 -4.43 6.68
CA PRO A 51 10.88 -3.67 5.63
C PRO A 51 10.33 -3.99 4.22
N ALA A 52 9.91 -5.24 3.98
CA ALA A 52 9.34 -5.66 2.70
C ALA A 52 8.06 -4.88 2.33
N VAL A 53 7.20 -4.59 3.31
CA VAL A 53 5.95 -3.84 3.08
C VAL A 53 6.25 -2.36 2.85
N ALA A 54 7.27 -1.82 3.53
CA ALA A 54 7.72 -0.46 3.31
C ALA A 54 8.30 -0.25 1.91
N ASP A 55 9.11 -1.21 1.42
CA ASP A 55 9.62 -1.16 0.04
C ASP A 55 8.50 -1.25 -1.00
N LEU A 56 7.50 -2.10 -0.76
CA LEU A 56 6.30 -2.18 -1.60
C LEU A 56 5.51 -0.86 -1.62
N TYR A 57 5.40 -0.18 -0.47
CA TYR A 57 4.77 1.14 -0.39
C TYR A 57 5.51 2.18 -1.24
N TYR A 58 6.84 2.29 -1.09
CA TYR A 58 7.63 3.26 -1.85
C TYR A 58 7.66 2.93 -3.35
N TRP A 59 7.70 1.64 -3.70
CA TRP A 59 7.58 1.19 -5.09
C TRP A 59 6.20 1.51 -5.68
N ALA A 60 5.12 1.34 -4.91
CA ALA A 60 3.78 1.71 -5.33
C ALA A 60 3.65 3.23 -5.51
N GLU A 61 4.24 4.03 -4.62
CA GLU A 61 4.29 5.49 -4.74
C GLU A 61 5.04 5.93 -6.01
N ASP A 62 6.11 5.22 -6.35
CA ASP A 62 6.90 5.48 -7.56
C ASP A 62 6.16 5.08 -8.84
N SER A 63 5.41 3.98 -8.78
CA SER A 63 4.55 3.49 -9.85
C SER A 63 3.38 4.44 -10.13
N ILE A 64 2.75 4.98 -9.09
CA ILE A 64 1.68 6.00 -9.20
C ILE A 64 2.24 7.32 -9.75
N SER A 65 3.49 7.63 -9.43
CA SER A 65 4.18 8.84 -9.88
C SER A 65 4.77 8.72 -11.29
N PHE A 66 4.41 7.67 -12.06
CA PHE A 66 4.84 7.44 -13.44
C PHE A 66 6.36 7.58 -13.65
N GLY A 67 7.16 7.10 -12.70
CA GLY A 67 8.63 7.07 -12.84
C GLY A 67 9.34 8.39 -12.53
N GLN A 68 8.71 9.31 -11.81
CA GLN A 68 9.39 10.52 -11.31
C GLN A 68 10.33 10.27 -10.11
N LEU A 69 10.58 9.00 -9.71
CA LEU A 69 11.44 8.63 -8.57
C LEU A 69 10.98 9.24 -7.24
N THR A 70 9.70 9.66 -7.18
CA THR A 70 9.12 10.40 -6.05
C THR A 70 9.15 9.57 -4.77
N GLY A 71 8.85 8.27 -4.88
CA GLY A 71 8.88 7.34 -3.75
C GLY A 71 10.29 7.15 -3.17
N THR A 72 11.30 7.01 -4.02
CA THR A 72 12.71 6.93 -3.60
C THR A 72 13.23 8.22 -2.97
N ARG A 73 12.82 9.38 -3.49
CA ARG A 73 13.16 10.70 -2.91
C ARG A 73 12.50 10.88 -1.55
N LEU A 74 11.24 10.48 -1.42
CA LEU A 74 10.51 10.53 -0.16
C LEU A 74 11.17 9.62 0.87
N LYS A 75 11.45 8.36 0.51
CA LYS A 75 12.19 7.40 1.36
C LYS A 75 13.51 7.97 1.88
N ARG A 76 14.28 8.62 1.02
CA ARG A 76 15.57 9.23 1.38
C ARG A 76 15.40 10.43 2.31
N SER A 77 14.40 11.28 2.04
CA SER A 77 14.05 12.42 2.89
C SER A 77 13.59 11.98 4.27
N ASP A 78 12.71 10.98 4.32
CA ASP A 78 12.19 10.41 5.56
C ASP A 78 13.31 9.82 6.42
N LEU A 79 14.20 9.03 5.79
CA LEU A 79 15.31 8.39 6.48
C LEU A 79 16.28 9.43 7.05
N ASN A 80 16.64 10.46 6.28
CA ASN A 80 17.47 11.56 6.79
C ASN A 80 16.81 12.28 7.97
N ARG A 81 15.49 12.48 7.92
CA ARG A 81 14.73 13.13 9.01
C ARG A 81 14.70 12.26 10.26
N TRP A 82 14.50 10.95 10.12
CA TRP A 82 14.47 10.01 11.23
C TRP A 82 15.85 9.81 11.86
N LEU A 83 16.92 9.82 11.06
CA LEU A 83 18.30 9.74 11.55
C LEU A 83 18.71 11.04 12.27
N SER A 84 18.46 12.20 11.67
CA SER A 84 18.75 13.49 12.29
C SER A 84 18.01 13.69 13.62
N ASN A 85 16.77 13.21 13.72
CA ASN A 85 16.02 13.26 14.98
C ASN A 85 16.54 12.27 16.05
N ARG A 86 17.28 11.23 15.67
CA ARG A 86 17.95 10.34 16.63
C ARG A 86 19.25 10.95 17.15
N ASP A 87 20.02 11.58 16.27
CA ASP A 87 21.30 12.19 16.64
C ASP A 87 21.09 13.35 17.62
N GLY A 88 20.04 14.17 17.42
CA GLY A 88 19.67 15.23 18.36
C GLY A 88 19.17 14.75 19.73
N VAL A 89 18.66 13.50 19.83
CA VAL A 89 18.28 12.89 21.11
C VAL A 89 19.50 12.40 21.89
N LEU A 90 20.55 11.94 21.20
CA LEU A 90 21.79 11.48 21.84
C LEU A 90 22.71 12.61 22.29
N GLU A 91 22.57 13.82 21.73
CA GLU A 91 23.37 14.99 22.10
C GLU A 91 22.79 15.79 23.28
N SER A 92 21.62 15.38 23.79
CA SER A 92 20.92 16.04 24.91
C SER A 92 21.01 15.28 26.25
N ASP A 93 21.76 14.17 26.30
CA ASP A 93 22.00 13.37 27.52
C ASP A 93 23.37 13.68 28.17
#